data_AF-A0ABD4ZHS2-F1
#
_entry.id   AF-A0ABD4ZHS2-F1
#
_cell.length_a   1.000
_cell.length_b   1.000
_cell.length_c   1.000
_cell.angle_alpha   90.00
_cell.angle_beta   90.00
_cell.angle_gamma   90.00
#
_symmetry.space_group_name_H-M   'P 1'
#
loop_
_entity.id
_entity.type
_entity.pdbx_description
1 polymer ?
#
loop_
_entity_poly.entity_id
_entity_poly.type
_entity_poly.pdbx_seq_one_letter_code
_entity_poly.pdbx_strand_id
1 'polypeptide(L)'
;YIAFSIADRPGLTPGLIGGMLAISTGSGFIGGIIAGFLAGYIAKLISTQLKLPQSMEALKPILIIPLISSLVVGLAMIYLIGKPVAG
;
A
#
# COMPACT_ATOMS: atom_id res chain seq x y z
N TYR A 1 8.74 2.57 -5.72
CA TYR A 1 9.81 1.56 -5.64
C TYR A 1 9.96 0.91 -4.26
N ILE A 2 9.86 1.65 -3.15
CA ILE A 2 9.96 1.09 -1.77
C ILE A 2 8.99 -0.08 -1.53
N ALA A 3 7.71 0.07 -1.89
CA ALA A 3 6.72 -0.97 -1.68
C ALA A 3 7.04 -2.27 -2.46
N PHE A 4 7.53 -2.11 -3.70
CA PHE A 4 7.94 -3.21 -4.56
C PHE A 4 9.15 -3.96 -4.00
N SER A 5 10.13 -3.27 -3.41
CA SER A 5 11.28 -3.96 -2.80
C SER A 5 10.94 -4.76 -1.55
N ILE A 6 9.75 -4.57 -0.96
CA ILE A 6 9.32 -5.27 0.27
C ILE A 6 8.38 -6.45 -0.06
N ALA A 7 7.47 -6.26 -1.02
CA ALA A 7 6.39 -7.19 -1.32
C ALA A 7 6.28 -7.59 -2.79
N ASP A 8 7.31 -7.33 -3.60
CA ASP A 8 7.36 -7.57 -5.03
C ASP A 8 6.20 -6.89 -5.79
N ARG A 9 5.72 -7.52 -6.86
CA ARG A 9 4.63 -7.01 -7.72
C ARG A 9 3.34 -6.65 -6.95
N PRO A 10 2.88 -7.45 -5.97
CA PRO A 10 1.70 -7.10 -5.17
C PRO A 10 1.79 -5.76 -4.43
N GLY A 11 2.99 -5.32 -4.05
CA GLY A 11 3.21 -4.03 -3.38
C GLY A 11 3.16 -2.81 -4.30
N LEU A 12 3.16 -3.00 -5.63
CA LEU A 12 3.31 -1.91 -6.59
C LEU A 12 2.07 -1.01 -6.61
N THR A 13 0.88 -1.57 -6.80
CA THR A 13 -0.39 -0.84 -6.83
C THR A 13 -0.65 -0.01 -5.57
N PRO A 14 -0.61 -0.57 -4.35
CA PRO A 14 -0.82 0.22 -3.13
C PRO A 14 0.26 1.28 -2.93
N GLY A 15 1.51 1.00 -3.35
CA GLY A 15 2.61 1.96 -3.28
C GLY A 15 2.42 3.16 -4.21
N LEU A 16 1.89 2.93 -5.41
CA LEU A 16 1.54 4.02 -6.34
C LEU A 16 0.38 4.87 -5.82
N ILE A 17 -0.68 4.23 -5.33
CA ILE A 17 -1.84 4.94 -4.76
C ILE A 17 -1.42 5.78 -3.55
N GLY A 18 -0.62 5.21 -2.64
CA GLY A 18 -0.09 5.93 -1.49
C GLY A 18 0.80 7.11 -1.89
N GLY A 19 1.67 6.94 -2.90
CA GLY A 19 2.51 8.01 -3.43
C GLY A 19 1.70 9.13 -4.10
N MET A 20 0.66 8.79 -4.87
CA MET A 20 -0.25 9.76 -5.46
C MET A 20 -0.99 10.55 -4.38
N LEU A 21 -1.52 9.85 -3.37
CA LEU A 21 -2.19 10.49 -2.24
C LEU A 21 -1.24 11.41 -1.48
N ALA A 22 0.04 11.05 -1.34
CA ALA A 22 0.99 11.90 -0.66
C ALA A 22 1.13 13.29 -1.31
N ILE A 23 1.06 13.33 -2.64
CA ILE A 23 1.04 14.56 -3.43
C ILE A 23 -0.31 15.27 -3.27
N SER A 24 -1.42 14.56 -3.48
CA SER A 24 -2.77 15.15 -3.42
C SER A 24 -3.16 15.69 -2.05
N THR A 25 -2.62 15.13 -0.96
CA THR A 25 -2.89 15.60 0.40
C THR A 25 -1.90 16.66 0.89
N GLY A 26 -0.86 17.00 0.11
CA GLY A 26 0.15 18.00 0.49
C GLY A 26 1.30 17.48 1.35
N SER A 27 1.32 16.19 1.70
CA SER A 27 2.41 15.57 2.49
C SER A 27 3.73 15.37 1.71
N GLY A 28 3.68 15.54 0.38
CA GLY A 28 4.83 15.60 -0.50
C GLY A 28 5.73 14.36 -0.43
N PHE A 29 7.04 14.61 -0.48
CA PHE A 29 8.05 13.55 -0.52
C PHE A 29 8.04 12.67 0.76
N ILE A 30 7.88 13.28 1.94
CA ILE A 30 7.89 12.56 3.22
C ILE A 30 6.69 11.60 3.29
N GLY A 31 5.49 12.09 2.95
CA GLY A 31 4.31 11.24 2.86
C GLY A 31 4.49 10.11 1.84
N GLY A 32 5.18 10.37 0.73
CA GLY A 32 5.48 9.35 -0.29
C GLY A 32 6.40 8.24 0.22
N ILE A 33 7.41 8.56 1.02
CA ILE A 33 8.28 7.57 1.67
C ILE A 33 7.46 6.73 2.65
N ILE A 34 6.69 7.37 3.54
CA ILE A 34 5.86 6.70 4.54
C ILE A 34 4.88 5.76 3.84
N ALA A 35 4.17 6.26 2.82
CA ALA A 35 3.22 5.48 2.04
C ALA A 35 3.89 4.28 1.35
N GLY A 36 5.11 4.45 0.83
CA GLY A 36 5.88 3.38 0.20
C GLY A 36 6.22 2.25 1.17
N PHE A 37 6.65 2.56 2.39
CA PHE A 37 6.88 1.54 3.42
C PHE A 37 5.58 0.90 3.89
N LEU A 38 4.56 1.71 4.16
CA LEU A 38 3.25 1.25 4.63
C LEU A 38 2.65 0.24 3.62
N ALA A 39 2.61 0.61 2.34
CA ALA A 39 2.12 -0.24 1.26
C ALA A 39 2.90 -1.55 1.11
N GLY A 40 4.23 -1.49 1.22
CA GLY A 40 5.09 -2.67 1.15
C GLY A 40 4.82 -3.63 2.30
N TYR A 41 4.82 -3.16 3.54
CA TYR A 41 4.61 -4.02 4.70
C TYR A 41 3.18 -4.58 4.78
N ILE A 42 2.16 -3.78 4.45
CA ILE A 42 0.77 -4.27 4.42
C ILE A 42 0.61 -5.35 3.34
N ALA A 43 1.15 -5.12 2.13
CA ALA A 43 1.08 -6.11 1.06
C ALA A 43 1.80 -7.42 1.44
N LYS A 44 2.98 -7.32 2.07
CA LYS A 44 3.72 -8.48 2.59
C LYS A 44 2.97 -9.21 3.70
N LEU A 45 2.33 -8.48 4.60
CA LEU A 45 1.56 -9.06 5.70
C LEU A 45 0.38 -9.86 5.15
N ILE A 46 -0.40 -9.30 4.22
CA ILE A 46 -1.51 -10.00 3.57
C ILE A 46 -0.98 -11.22 2.82
N SER A 47 0.14 -11.08 2.11
CA SER A 47 0.75 -12.20 1.38
C SER A 47 1.16 -13.36 2.29
N THR A 48 1.68 -13.08 3.48
CA THR A 48 2.20 -14.12 4.40
C THR A 48 1.14 -14.68 5.34
N GLN A 49 0.19 -13.86 5.81
CA GLN A 49 -0.79 -14.26 6.82
C GLN A 49 -2.11 -14.77 6.21
N LEU A 50 -2.50 -14.29 5.02
CA LEU A 50 -3.76 -14.69 4.40
C LEU A 50 -3.62 -16.03 3.68
N LYS A 51 -4.12 -17.12 4.28
CA LYS A 51 -4.21 -18.43 3.64
C LYS A 51 -5.53 -18.53 2.87
N LEU A 52 -5.45 -18.87 1.58
CA LEU A 52 -6.60 -19.03 0.72
C LEU A 52 -6.62 -20.45 0.14
N PRO A 53 -7.81 -20.97 -0.23
CA PRO A 53 -7.90 -22.24 -0.93
C PRO A 53 -7.19 -22.17 -2.28
N GLN A 54 -6.73 -23.32 -2.79
CA GLN A 54 -5.94 -23.42 -4.04
C GLN A 54 -6.62 -22.75 -5.25
N SER A 55 -7.96 -22.72 -5.28
CA SER A 55 -8.74 -22.04 -6.32
C SER A 55 -8.58 -20.52 -6.33
N MET A 56 -8.12 -19.91 -5.23
CA MET A 56 -8.00 -18.46 -5.04
C MET A 56 -6.55 -17.97 -4.91
N GLU A 57 -5.57 -18.86 -4.95
CA GLU A 57 -4.13 -18.52 -4.87
C GLU A 57 -3.72 -17.50 -5.95
N ALA A 58 -4.22 -17.65 -7.18
CA ALA A 58 -3.93 -16.71 -8.27
C ALA A 58 -4.58 -15.32 -8.06
N LEU A 59 -5.75 -15.27 -7.43
CA LEU A 59 -6.44 -14.01 -7.12
C LEU A 59 -5.71 -13.20 -6.04
N LYS A 60 -4.92 -13.88 -5.21
CA LYS A 60 -4.24 -13.29 -4.06
C LYS A 60 -3.30 -12.13 -4.45
N PRO A 61 -2.29 -12.30 -5.32
CA PRO A 61 -1.41 -11.21 -5.74
C PRO A 61 -2.03 -10.26 -6.77
N ILE A 62 -3.05 -10.71 -7.51
CA ILE A 62 -3.65 -9.92 -8.61
C ILE A 62 -4.70 -8.94 -8.08
N LEU A 63 -5.54 -9.38 -7.15
CA LEU A 63 -6.71 -8.63 -6.71
C LEU A 63 -6.70 -8.40 -5.21
N ILE A 64 -6.56 -9.46 -4.40
CA ILE A 64 -6.81 -9.37 -2.96
C ILE A 64 -5.77 -8.50 -2.27
N ILE A 65 -4.48 -8.77 -2.50
CA ILE A 65 -3.40 -7.97 -1.93
C ILE A 65 -3.47 -6.53 -2.45
N PRO A 66 -3.55 -6.26 -3.77
CA PRO A 66 -3.66 -4.89 -4.26
C PRO A 66 -4.87 -4.15 -3.71
N LEU A 67 -6.06 -4.76 -3.67
CA LEU A 67 -7.29 -4.11 -3.22
C LEU A 67 -7.23 -3.76 -1.73
N ILE A 68 -6.96 -4.75 -0.88
CA ILE A 68 -6.95 -4.56 0.58
C ILE A 68 -5.80 -3.63 0.97
N SER A 69 -4.61 -3.83 0.42
CA SER A 69 -3.46 -2.98 0.74
C SER A 69 -3.72 -1.53 0.31
N SER A 70 -4.29 -1.31 -0.87
CA SER A 70 -4.59 0.04 -1.36
C SER A 70 -5.65 0.74 -0.52
N LEU A 71 -6.67 0.00 -0.07
CA LEU A 71 -7.69 0.53 0.84
C LEU A 71 -7.06 0.97 2.16
N VAL A 72 -6.27 0.10 2.80
CA VAL A 72 -5.65 0.42 4.10
C VAL A 72 -4.67 1.58 3.96
N VAL A 73 -3.79 1.56 2.95
CA VAL A 73 -2.84 2.65 2.68
C VAL A 73 -3.57 3.94 2.37
N GLY A 74 -4.60 3.89 1.54
CA GLY A 74 -5.37 5.08 1.16
C GLY A 74 -6.07 5.73 2.34
N LEU A 75 -6.74 4.93 3.18
CA LEU A 75 -7.36 5.42 4.41
C LEU A 75 -6.33 5.98 5.39
N ALA A 76 -5.20 5.30 5.58
CA ALA A 76 -4.12 5.80 6.44
C ALA A 76 -3.57 7.15 5.91
N MET A 77 -3.38 7.27 4.60
CA MET A 77 -2.93 8.51 3.99
C MET A 77 -3.93 9.64 4.15
N ILE A 78 -5.23 9.40 4.02
CA ILE A 78 -6.24 10.45 4.12
C ILE A 78 -6.44 10.91 5.57
N TYR A 79 -6.52 9.97 6.52
CA TYR A 79 -6.92 10.26 7.89
C TYR A 79 -5.76 10.48 8.86
N LEU A 80 -4.63 9.78 8.68
CA LEU A 80 -3.55 9.74 9.67
C LEU A 80 -2.29 10.49 9.22
N ILE A 81 -2.05 10.60 7.91
CA ILE A 81 -0.77 11.13 7.38
C ILE A 81 -0.99 12.45 6.67
N GLY A 82 -1.97 12.53 5.77
CA GLY A 82 -2.12 13.63 4.81
C GLY A 82 -2.22 15.00 5.48
N LYS A 83 -3.16 15.19 6.39
CA LYS A 83 -3.33 16.46 7.11
C LYS A 83 -2.21 16.80 8.11
N PRO A 84 -1.73 15.87 8.96
CA PRO A 84 -0.67 16.20 9.91
C PRO A 84 0.73 16.32 9.30
N VAL A 85 0.97 15.74 8.11
CA VAL A 85 2.26 15.80 7.40
C VAL A 85 2.26 16.86 6.28
N ALA A 86 1.09 17.31 5.85
CA ALA A 86 0.97 18.52 5.05
C ALA A 86 1.26 19.74 5.94
N GLY A 87 2.53 20.11 5.99
CA GLY A 87 2.96 21.38 6.58
C GLY A 87 2.41 22.58 5.83
#